data_AF-C0FWI6-F1
#
_entry.id   AF-C0FWI6-F1
#
_cell.length_a   1.000
_cell.length_b   1.000
_cell.length_c   1.000
_cell.angle_alpha   90.00
_cell.angle_beta   90.00
_cell.angle_gamma   90.00
#
_symmetry.space_group_name_H-M   'P 1'
#
loop_
_entity.id
_entity.type
_entity.pdbx_description
1 polymer ?
#
loop_
_entity_poly.entity_id
_entity_poly.type
_entity_poly.pdbx_seq_one_letter_code
_entity_poly.pdbx_strand_id
1 'polypeptide(L)'
;MEEVNIVESITDLQQHIRKRLTEIENLDERKDAREILLEGLVPIFERMEKRYLDLENQIKREIEIPNEKYAVSMTVIKQKDYDPINGTLYPVVPVLVQEDKEQEKTEPMPCLIYFAGSYQKKEEFEKTADFQGFDDNGASYAVRVRKAKCYQQALSELYQVFVYNKIGWTTVNTGYLDRFYEVYADGETDINSLKIDFGSYEEDIKNDMLLLWNIEKFTFQCRKFMVPCMDEKYYEHELDLKNYDLDSGYMLGINEDVLKVRHEKDKIIMTSLKESFRDWEAYRFIGKIDTSSHGYTYEMLGNSRKSSFFQNYRERQESSLGSRTELFWMVQSFEHNGSVELEKCEVLETPPESCLEGDMNPFLGNTIFPMETRKILALYFRRKGQKNNFCEDMVRFFVSQIQLSVCEYKCVGILQDKGV
;
A
#
# COMPACT_ATOMS: atom_id res chain seq x y z
N MET A 1 22.43 27.17 -5.27
CA MET A 1 23.23 27.51 -4.08
C MET A 1 24.31 26.46 -3.83
N GLU A 2 24.01 25.17 -3.87
CA GLU A 2 25.00 24.09 -3.69
C GLU A 2 26.07 24.01 -4.80
N GLU A 3 25.71 24.14 -6.08
CA GLU A 3 26.70 24.19 -7.18
C GLU A 3 27.70 25.37 -7.03
N VAL A 4 27.26 26.49 -6.45
CA VAL A 4 28.10 27.67 -6.21
C VAL A 4 29.10 27.39 -5.07
N ASN A 5 28.66 26.70 -4.01
CA ASN A 5 29.53 26.27 -2.90
C ASN A 5 30.62 25.28 -3.32
N ILE A 6 30.32 24.36 -4.24
CA ILE A 6 31.31 23.38 -4.73
C ILE A 6 32.38 24.08 -5.58
N VAL A 7 31.98 25.00 -6.45
CA VAL A 7 32.93 25.80 -7.24
C VAL A 7 33.83 26.63 -6.34
N GLU A 8 33.27 27.27 -5.30
CA GLU A 8 34.02 28.04 -4.30
C GLU A 8 35.05 27.17 -3.54
N SER A 9 34.62 26.01 -3.04
CA SER A 9 35.48 25.02 -2.35
C SER A 9 36.69 24.57 -3.19
N ILE A 10 36.46 24.28 -4.47
CA ILE A 10 37.52 23.82 -5.38
C ILE A 10 38.50 24.96 -5.70
N THR A 11 38.00 26.19 -5.89
CA THR A 11 38.87 27.35 -6.05
C THR A 11 39.72 27.63 -4.82
N ASP A 12 39.16 27.48 -3.61
CA ASP A 12 39.90 27.66 -2.37
C ASP A 12 40.98 26.60 -2.17
N LEU A 13 40.69 25.34 -2.51
CA LEU A 13 41.68 24.25 -2.52
C LEU A 13 42.82 24.55 -3.49
N GLN A 14 42.51 24.98 -4.72
CA GLN A 14 43.53 25.34 -5.71
C GLN A 14 44.40 26.52 -5.25
N GLN A 15 43.79 27.54 -4.64
CA GLN A 15 44.53 28.68 -4.08
C GLN A 15 45.43 28.26 -2.91
N HIS A 16 44.94 27.39 -2.03
CA HIS A 16 45.71 26.85 -0.92
C HIS A 16 46.94 26.05 -1.41
N ILE A 17 46.75 25.16 -2.39
CA ILE A 17 47.83 24.38 -3.00
C ILE A 17 48.86 25.32 -3.66
N ARG A 18 48.41 26.32 -4.44
CA ARG A 18 49.30 27.30 -5.07
C ARG A 18 50.15 28.06 -4.05
N LYS A 19 49.55 28.47 -2.93
CA LYS A 19 50.28 29.14 -1.84
C LYS A 19 51.35 28.24 -1.24
N ARG A 20 51.02 26.99 -0.91
CA ARG A 20 51.97 26.03 -0.32
C ARG A 20 53.11 25.66 -1.27
N LEU A 21 52.86 25.61 -2.58
CA LEU A 21 53.92 25.39 -3.58
C LEU A 21 54.97 26.52 -3.57
N THR A 22 54.58 27.77 -3.27
CA THR A 22 55.55 28.89 -3.18
C THR A 22 56.49 28.81 -1.98
N GLU A 23 56.19 27.96 -1.00
CA GLU A 23 56.99 27.76 0.21
C GLU A 23 58.10 26.70 0.01
N ILE A 24 58.06 25.91 -1.07
CA ILE A 24 59.06 24.87 -1.37
C ILE A 24 60.26 25.50 -2.09
N GLU A 25 61.43 25.60 -1.46
CA GLU A 25 62.60 26.28 -2.05
C GLU A 25 63.21 25.53 -3.24
N ASN A 26 63.23 24.19 -3.19
CA ASN A 26 63.77 23.36 -4.27
C ASN A 26 62.83 23.39 -5.49
N LEU A 27 63.36 23.83 -6.63
CA LEU A 27 62.59 24.00 -7.87
C LEU A 27 62.13 22.68 -8.48
N ASP A 28 62.93 21.62 -8.39
CA ASP A 28 62.56 20.30 -8.93
C ASP A 28 61.44 19.68 -8.08
N GLU A 29 61.58 19.71 -6.75
CA GLU A 29 60.53 19.26 -5.83
C GLU A 29 59.24 20.07 -5.97
N ARG A 30 59.35 21.39 -6.18
CA ARG A 30 58.19 22.26 -6.43
C ARG A 30 57.48 21.89 -7.72
N LYS A 31 58.23 21.51 -8.76
CA LYS A 31 57.68 21.10 -10.05
C LYS A 31 56.95 19.76 -9.92
N ASP A 32 57.57 18.79 -9.26
CA ASP A 32 56.97 17.47 -9.01
C ASP A 32 55.69 17.59 -8.15
N ALA A 33 55.74 18.40 -7.08
CA ALA A 33 54.58 18.66 -6.24
C ALA A 33 53.44 19.36 -7.00
N ARG A 34 53.77 20.24 -7.95
CA ARG A 34 52.76 20.90 -8.79
C ARG A 34 52.03 19.89 -9.67
N GLU A 35 52.77 18.99 -10.31
CA GLU A 35 52.21 17.94 -11.18
C GLU A 35 51.30 17.01 -10.38
N ILE A 36 51.74 16.54 -9.21
CA ILE A 36 50.95 15.63 -8.37
C ILE A 36 49.70 16.32 -7.80
N LEU A 37 49.84 17.52 -7.22
CA LEU A 37 48.77 18.15 -6.46
C LEU A 37 47.77 18.87 -7.38
N LEU A 38 48.23 19.69 -8.33
CA LEU A 38 47.34 20.48 -9.18
C LEU A 38 46.90 19.72 -10.44
N GLU A 39 47.79 18.95 -11.06
CA GLU A 39 47.46 18.26 -12.32
C GLU A 39 46.89 16.86 -12.06
N GLY A 40 47.25 16.22 -10.94
CA GLY A 40 46.72 14.93 -10.50
C GLY A 40 45.50 15.03 -9.56
N LEU A 41 45.70 15.52 -8.33
CA LEU A 41 44.70 15.45 -7.26
C LEU A 41 43.50 16.37 -7.46
N VAL A 42 43.69 17.60 -7.93
CA VAL A 42 42.58 18.55 -8.13
C VAL A 42 41.52 17.99 -9.11
N PRO A 43 41.87 17.46 -10.30
CA PRO A 43 40.88 16.82 -11.18
C PRO A 43 40.17 15.61 -10.55
N ILE A 44 40.86 14.86 -9.68
CA ILE A 44 40.24 13.75 -8.94
C ILE A 44 39.20 14.28 -7.96
N PHE A 45 39.54 15.33 -7.19
CA PHE A 45 38.63 16.00 -6.27
C PHE A 45 37.41 16.58 -7.00
N GLU A 46 37.62 17.26 -8.13
CA GLU A 46 36.54 17.78 -8.99
C GLU A 46 35.57 16.66 -9.41
N ARG A 47 36.10 15.52 -9.87
CA ARG A 47 35.26 14.36 -10.23
C ARG A 47 34.54 13.75 -9.04
N MET A 48 35.18 13.72 -7.88
CA MET A 48 34.62 13.17 -6.66
C MET A 48 33.47 14.04 -6.14
N GLU A 49 33.67 15.36 -6.03
CA GLU A 49 32.63 16.33 -5.66
C GLU A 49 31.42 16.24 -6.60
N LYS A 50 31.66 16.19 -7.91
CA LYS A 50 30.58 16.02 -8.89
C LYS A 50 29.80 14.72 -8.64
N ARG A 51 30.48 13.61 -8.36
CA ARG A 51 29.82 12.34 -8.02
C ARG A 51 29.01 12.43 -6.72
N TYR A 52 29.50 13.15 -5.70
CA TYR A 52 28.74 13.37 -4.47
C TYR A 52 27.49 14.21 -4.73
N LEU A 53 27.59 15.28 -5.50
CA LEU A 53 26.43 16.11 -5.87
C LEU A 53 25.42 15.32 -6.71
N ASP A 54 25.90 14.53 -7.67
CA ASP A 54 25.04 13.66 -8.48
C ASP A 54 24.30 12.64 -7.58
N LEU A 55 24.99 12.05 -6.61
CA LEU A 55 24.39 11.14 -5.61
C LEU A 55 23.36 11.86 -4.73
N GLU A 56 23.67 13.05 -4.24
CA GLU A 56 22.76 13.84 -3.41
C GLU A 56 21.50 14.22 -4.18
N ASN A 57 21.65 14.73 -5.41
CA ASN A 57 20.54 15.03 -6.29
C ASN A 57 19.71 13.78 -6.61
N GLN A 58 20.37 12.62 -6.76
CA GLN A 58 19.69 11.34 -6.95
C GLN A 58 18.85 10.99 -5.71
N ILE A 59 19.40 11.10 -4.50
CA ILE A 59 18.67 10.85 -3.24
C ILE A 59 17.47 11.82 -3.11
N LYS A 60 17.67 13.11 -3.39
CA LYS A 60 16.59 14.12 -3.32
C LYS A 60 15.41 13.76 -4.24
N ARG A 61 15.67 13.29 -5.46
CA ARG A 61 14.63 12.87 -6.41
C ARG A 61 13.89 11.61 -5.98
N GLU A 62 14.58 10.67 -5.32
CA GLU A 62 13.96 9.44 -4.79
C GLU A 62 12.97 9.74 -3.64
N ILE A 63 13.24 10.77 -2.84
CA ILE A 63 12.41 11.16 -1.68
C ILE A 63 11.13 11.93 -2.09
N GLU A 64 11.07 12.49 -3.30
CA GLU A 64 9.98 13.40 -3.70
C GLU A 64 8.62 12.74 -3.97
N ILE A 65 8.52 11.41 -3.94
CA ILE A 65 7.33 10.70 -4.40
C ILE A 65 6.28 10.63 -3.30
N PRO A 66 5.11 11.30 -3.47
CA PRO A 66 4.10 11.32 -2.43
C PRO A 66 3.46 9.93 -2.29
N ASN A 67 3.41 9.42 -1.06
CA ASN A 67 2.68 8.18 -0.75
C ASN A 67 1.18 8.28 -1.10
N GLU A 68 0.64 9.50 -1.15
CA GLU A 68 -0.77 9.79 -1.47
C GLU A 68 -1.20 9.24 -2.83
N LYS A 69 -0.29 9.16 -3.81
CA LYS A 69 -0.58 8.62 -5.16
C LYS A 69 -0.90 7.12 -5.16
N TYR A 70 -0.55 6.41 -4.10
CA TYR A 70 -0.77 4.97 -3.96
C TYR A 70 -1.96 4.63 -3.07
N ALA A 71 -2.85 5.60 -2.84
CA ALA A 71 -4.07 5.38 -2.10
C ALA A 71 -4.94 4.32 -2.79
N VAL A 72 -5.45 3.39 -1.99
CA VAL A 72 -6.34 2.32 -2.40
C VAL A 72 -7.74 2.65 -1.92
N SER A 73 -8.67 2.63 -2.84
CA SER A 73 -10.10 2.80 -2.60
C SER A 73 -10.86 1.58 -3.11
N MET A 74 -11.81 1.12 -2.31
CA MET A 74 -12.62 -0.07 -2.57
C MET A 74 -14.11 0.26 -2.51
N THR A 75 -14.88 -0.50 -3.29
CA THR A 75 -16.34 -0.52 -3.22
C THR A 75 -16.87 -1.87 -3.70
N VAL A 76 -18.18 -2.06 -3.62
CA VAL A 76 -18.86 -3.27 -4.09
C VAL A 76 -19.91 -2.93 -5.13
N ILE A 77 -20.11 -3.84 -6.07
CA ILE A 77 -21.16 -3.74 -7.08
C ILE A 77 -21.82 -5.11 -7.27
N LYS A 78 -23.02 -5.15 -7.84
CA LYS A 78 -23.56 -6.40 -8.35
C LYS A 78 -22.81 -6.78 -9.63
N GLN A 79 -22.44 -8.05 -9.77
CA GLN A 79 -21.64 -8.54 -10.90
C GLN A 79 -22.26 -8.18 -12.26
N LYS A 80 -23.59 -8.32 -12.39
CA LYS A 80 -24.34 -7.95 -13.60
C LYS A 80 -24.32 -6.46 -13.96
N ASP A 81 -24.05 -5.59 -12.98
CA ASP A 81 -24.06 -4.13 -13.14
C ASP A 81 -22.61 -3.60 -13.32
N TYR A 82 -21.60 -4.48 -13.27
CA TYR A 82 -20.20 -4.09 -13.51
C TYR A 82 -19.99 -3.65 -14.96
N ASP A 83 -19.43 -2.45 -15.13
CA ASP A 83 -19.12 -1.87 -16.44
C ASP A 83 -17.59 -1.84 -16.67
N PRO A 84 -17.05 -2.73 -17.53
CA PRO A 84 -15.63 -2.72 -17.88
C PRO A 84 -15.14 -1.42 -18.54
N ILE A 85 -16.05 -0.60 -19.10
CA ILE A 85 -15.71 0.65 -19.80
C ILE A 85 -15.39 1.78 -18.80
N ASN A 86 -15.86 1.68 -17.55
CA ASN A 86 -15.59 2.68 -16.51
C ASN A 86 -14.10 3.03 -16.40
N GLY A 87 -13.22 2.03 -16.52
CA GLY A 87 -11.77 2.22 -16.61
C GLY A 87 -11.10 2.78 -15.35
N THR A 88 -11.85 3.00 -14.25
CA THR A 88 -11.30 3.51 -12.97
C THR A 88 -11.43 2.53 -11.81
N LEU A 89 -12.36 1.58 -11.88
CA LEU A 89 -12.58 0.55 -10.88
C LEU A 89 -12.51 -0.84 -11.51
N TYR A 90 -11.61 -1.66 -10.98
CA TYR A 90 -11.32 -2.99 -11.48
C TYR A 90 -11.67 -4.05 -10.43
N PRO A 91 -12.08 -5.27 -10.84
CA PRO A 91 -12.31 -6.36 -9.91
C PRO A 91 -11.02 -6.72 -9.19
N VAL A 92 -11.10 -6.91 -7.87
CA VAL A 92 -9.93 -7.37 -7.07
C VAL A 92 -9.46 -8.73 -7.55
N VAL A 93 -10.40 -9.59 -7.97
CA VAL A 93 -10.13 -10.90 -8.58
C VAL A 93 -10.75 -10.91 -9.99
N PRO A 94 -9.97 -10.62 -11.04
CA PRO A 94 -10.48 -10.51 -12.41
C PRO A 94 -11.15 -11.77 -12.95
N VAL A 95 -10.73 -12.95 -12.48
CA VAL A 95 -11.28 -14.25 -12.90
C VAL A 95 -12.77 -14.37 -12.57
N LEU A 96 -13.27 -13.63 -11.57
CA LEU A 96 -14.70 -13.60 -11.20
C LEU A 96 -15.60 -12.98 -12.28
N VAL A 97 -15.04 -12.17 -13.19
CA VAL A 97 -15.80 -11.51 -14.27
C VAL A 97 -15.62 -12.22 -15.61
N GLN A 98 -14.62 -13.08 -15.74
CA GLN A 98 -14.33 -13.78 -16.99
C GLN A 98 -15.35 -14.90 -17.23
N GLU A 99 -16.39 -14.57 -17.98
CA GLU A 99 -17.21 -15.56 -18.69
C GLU A 99 -16.36 -16.06 -19.88
N ASP A 100 -16.01 -17.35 -19.88
CA ASP A 100 -15.47 -18.07 -21.03
C ASP A 100 -14.15 -17.56 -21.66
N LYS A 101 -13.03 -17.87 -20.99
CA LYS A 101 -11.86 -18.34 -21.73
C LYS A 101 -11.57 -19.76 -21.28
N GLU A 102 -11.41 -20.66 -22.24
CA GLU A 102 -10.98 -22.06 -22.12
C GLU A 102 -9.58 -22.16 -21.48
N GLN A 103 -9.40 -21.63 -20.28
CA GLN A 103 -8.30 -22.00 -19.40
C GLN A 103 -8.84 -23.14 -18.55
N GLU A 104 -8.13 -24.27 -18.60
CA GLU A 104 -8.35 -25.42 -17.73
C GLU A 104 -8.59 -24.92 -16.30
N LYS A 105 -9.85 -24.92 -15.85
CA LYS A 105 -10.20 -24.61 -14.47
C LYS A 105 -9.71 -25.77 -13.62
N THR A 106 -8.46 -25.69 -13.18
CA THR A 106 -7.85 -26.71 -12.33
C THR A 106 -8.48 -26.75 -10.93
N GLU A 107 -9.22 -25.70 -10.55
CA GLU A 107 -9.97 -25.65 -9.29
C GLU A 107 -11.42 -25.12 -9.50
N PRO A 108 -12.41 -25.68 -8.80
CA PRO A 108 -13.77 -25.17 -8.83
C PRO A 108 -13.83 -23.75 -8.27
N MET A 109 -14.62 -22.90 -8.92
CA MET A 109 -14.77 -21.49 -8.55
C MET A 109 -15.40 -21.38 -7.15
N PRO A 110 -14.83 -20.59 -6.23
CA PRO A 110 -15.36 -20.48 -4.88
C PRO A 110 -16.76 -19.86 -4.89
N CYS A 111 -17.69 -20.44 -4.13
CA CYS A 111 -18.99 -19.86 -3.87
C CYS A 111 -18.83 -18.68 -2.91
N LEU A 112 -18.99 -17.44 -3.40
CA LEU A 112 -18.79 -16.22 -2.64
C LEU A 112 -20.14 -15.58 -2.26
N ILE A 113 -20.23 -15.13 -1.01
CA ILE A 113 -21.37 -14.36 -0.49
C ILE A 113 -20.89 -13.06 0.15
N TYR A 114 -21.72 -12.02 0.11
CA TYR A 114 -21.45 -10.73 0.76
C TYR A 114 -22.43 -10.46 1.89
N PHE A 115 -21.90 -10.12 3.08
CA PHE A 115 -22.69 -9.82 4.27
C PHE A 115 -22.90 -8.30 4.45
N ALA A 116 -24.10 -7.83 4.16
CA ALA A 116 -24.50 -6.42 4.21
C ALA A 116 -25.02 -5.95 5.59
N GLY A 117 -25.16 -6.86 6.57
CA GLY A 117 -25.69 -6.57 7.90
C GLY A 117 -24.79 -5.70 8.78
N SER A 118 -25.22 -5.44 10.02
CA SER A 118 -24.44 -4.67 10.99
C SER A 118 -23.16 -5.41 11.42
N TYR A 119 -22.19 -4.67 11.98
CA TYR A 119 -20.95 -5.24 12.48
C TYR A 119 -21.20 -6.31 13.58
N GLN A 120 -22.14 -6.07 14.48
CA GLN A 120 -22.50 -7.03 15.55
C GLN A 120 -23.04 -8.34 14.97
N LYS A 121 -23.99 -8.26 14.03
CA LYS A 121 -24.51 -9.44 13.34
C LYS A 121 -23.43 -10.18 12.56
N LYS A 122 -22.46 -9.44 11.98
CA LYS A 122 -21.31 -10.03 11.29
C LYS A 122 -20.45 -10.86 12.25
N GLU A 123 -20.15 -10.35 13.44
CA GLU A 123 -19.39 -11.11 14.44
C GLU A 123 -20.15 -12.35 14.94
N GLU A 124 -21.47 -12.27 15.09
CA GLU A 124 -22.32 -13.42 15.43
C GLU A 124 -22.33 -14.46 14.29
N PHE A 125 -22.42 -13.99 13.05
CA PHE A 125 -22.34 -14.82 11.84
C PHE A 125 -21.00 -15.55 11.75
N GLU A 126 -19.88 -14.86 11.98
CA GLU A 126 -18.53 -15.47 12.01
C GLU A 126 -18.35 -16.50 13.13
N LYS A 127 -19.08 -16.37 14.25
CA LYS A 127 -19.08 -17.35 15.36
C LYS A 127 -20.01 -18.53 15.11
N THR A 128 -20.93 -18.43 14.14
CA THR A 128 -21.87 -19.49 13.81
C THR A 128 -21.15 -20.58 13.03
N ALA A 129 -21.07 -21.78 13.59
CA ALA A 129 -20.18 -22.83 13.09
C ALA A 129 -20.72 -23.53 11.82
N ASP A 130 -22.02 -23.86 11.79
CA ASP A 130 -22.62 -24.69 10.74
C ASP A 130 -23.97 -24.11 10.28
N PHE A 131 -24.19 -24.10 8.97
CA PHE A 131 -25.44 -23.78 8.26
C PHE A 131 -25.94 -25.03 7.52
N GLN A 132 -27.19 -25.01 7.05
CA GLN A 132 -27.77 -26.12 6.29
C GLN A 132 -27.87 -25.77 4.80
N GLY A 133 -27.34 -26.64 3.94
CA GLY A 133 -27.54 -26.60 2.50
C GLY A 133 -28.42 -27.75 2.04
N PHE A 134 -29.30 -27.51 1.07
CA PHE A 134 -30.20 -28.51 0.51
C PHE A 134 -29.90 -28.69 -0.98
N ASP A 135 -29.75 -29.94 -1.43
CA ASP A 135 -29.69 -30.25 -2.86
C ASP A 135 -31.10 -30.26 -3.49
N ASP A 136 -31.17 -30.41 -4.81
CA ASP A 136 -32.44 -30.52 -5.56
C ASP A 136 -33.30 -31.71 -5.11
N ASN A 137 -32.71 -32.72 -4.47
CA ASN A 137 -33.40 -33.90 -3.94
C ASN A 137 -33.86 -33.74 -2.48
N GLY A 138 -33.55 -32.62 -1.84
CA GLY A 138 -33.86 -32.32 -0.44
C GLY A 138 -32.92 -32.96 0.59
N ALA A 139 -31.78 -33.52 0.18
CA ALA A 139 -30.74 -33.98 1.09
C ALA A 139 -30.04 -32.78 1.74
N SER A 140 -29.85 -32.87 3.07
CA SER A 140 -29.23 -31.80 3.86
C SER A 140 -27.74 -32.01 4.04
N TYR A 141 -26.96 -30.97 3.78
CA TYR A 141 -25.51 -30.92 3.94
C TYR A 141 -25.14 -29.85 4.97
N ALA A 142 -24.14 -30.14 5.80
CA ALA A 142 -23.57 -29.14 6.69
C ALA A 142 -22.65 -28.22 5.88
N VAL A 143 -22.91 -26.92 5.94
CA VAL A 143 -22.21 -25.88 5.19
C VAL A 143 -21.54 -24.94 6.17
N ARG A 144 -20.31 -24.54 5.90
CA ARG A 144 -19.55 -23.59 6.70
C ARG A 144 -19.12 -22.39 5.87
N VAL A 145 -18.80 -21.32 6.56
CA VAL A 145 -18.33 -20.07 5.97
C VAL A 145 -16.97 -19.71 6.53
N ARG A 146 -16.12 -19.13 5.69
CA ARG A 146 -14.85 -18.53 6.10
C ARG A 146 -14.63 -17.23 5.33
N LYS A 147 -13.82 -16.32 5.86
CA LYS A 147 -13.41 -15.13 5.10
C LYS A 147 -12.84 -15.54 3.74
N ALA A 148 -13.22 -14.79 2.70
CA ALA A 148 -12.82 -15.12 1.33
C ALA A 148 -11.30 -15.07 1.16
N LYS A 149 -10.69 -16.25 0.95
CA LYS A 149 -9.24 -16.41 0.83
C LYS A 149 -8.71 -15.69 -0.40
N CYS A 150 -9.44 -15.72 -1.51
CA CYS A 150 -9.03 -15.05 -2.74
C CYS A 150 -8.78 -13.54 -2.53
N TYR A 151 -9.63 -12.85 -1.77
CA TYR A 151 -9.43 -11.43 -1.47
C TYR A 151 -8.33 -11.18 -0.44
N GLN A 152 -8.20 -12.05 0.57
CA GLN A 152 -7.09 -11.97 1.54
C GLN A 152 -5.73 -12.17 0.85
N GLN A 153 -5.66 -13.08 -0.12
CA GLN A 153 -4.48 -13.30 -0.95
C GLN A 153 -4.17 -12.08 -1.82
N ALA A 154 -5.17 -11.51 -2.49
CA ALA A 154 -5.00 -10.31 -3.31
C ALA A 154 -4.44 -9.12 -2.50
N LEU A 155 -4.90 -8.94 -1.25
CA LEU A 155 -4.36 -7.93 -0.34
C LEU A 155 -2.91 -8.23 0.07
N SER A 156 -2.59 -9.51 0.32
CA SER A 156 -1.22 -9.95 0.66
C SER A 156 -0.25 -9.75 -0.51
N GLU A 157 -0.68 -10.07 -1.73
CA GLU A 157 0.09 -9.82 -2.96
C GLU A 157 0.34 -8.32 -3.16
N LEU A 158 -0.68 -7.50 -2.93
CA LEU A 158 -0.53 -6.05 -2.99
C LEU A 158 0.51 -5.55 -1.98
N TYR A 159 0.51 -6.05 -0.74
CA TYR A 159 1.55 -5.70 0.23
C TYR A 159 2.96 -6.06 -0.26
N GLN A 160 3.14 -7.24 -0.86
CA GLN A 160 4.44 -7.63 -1.41
C GLN A 160 4.89 -6.69 -2.55
N VAL A 161 3.97 -6.19 -3.36
CA VAL A 161 4.25 -5.18 -4.39
C VAL A 161 4.75 -3.87 -3.76
N PHE A 162 4.15 -3.40 -2.67
CA PHE A 162 4.63 -2.22 -1.94
C PHE A 162 6.06 -2.43 -1.41
N VAL A 163 6.33 -3.58 -0.79
CA VAL A 163 7.67 -3.94 -0.28
C VAL A 163 8.70 -3.99 -1.41
N TYR A 164 8.38 -4.65 -2.51
CA TYR A 164 9.24 -4.78 -3.69
C TYR A 164 9.62 -3.42 -4.30
N ASN A 165 8.66 -2.49 -4.34
CA ASN A 165 8.87 -1.13 -4.83
C ASN A 165 9.49 -0.18 -3.79
N LYS A 166 9.72 -0.65 -2.55
CA LYS A 166 10.25 0.14 -1.42
C LYS A 166 9.36 1.34 -1.08
N ILE A 167 8.06 1.19 -1.26
CA ILE A 167 7.07 2.22 -0.94
C ILE A 167 6.42 1.87 0.39
N GLY A 168 6.27 2.87 1.26
CA GLY A 168 5.70 2.68 2.59
C GLY A 168 4.26 2.17 2.53
N TRP A 169 3.99 1.07 3.23
CA TRP A 169 2.63 0.55 3.34
C TRP A 169 1.77 1.49 4.20
N THR A 170 0.65 1.92 3.65
CA THR A 170 -0.45 2.53 4.40
C THR A 170 -1.57 1.51 4.46
N THR A 171 -2.15 1.27 5.64
CA THR A 171 -3.25 0.33 5.80
C THR A 171 -4.33 0.62 4.77
N VAL A 172 -4.84 -0.41 4.13
CA VAL A 172 -5.98 -0.33 3.21
C VAL A 172 -7.25 -0.55 4.01
N ASN A 173 -8.31 0.21 3.71
CA ASN A 173 -9.59 0.02 4.38
C ASN A 173 -10.29 -1.24 3.84
N THR A 174 -10.24 -2.32 4.61
CA THR A 174 -10.81 -3.63 4.25
C THR A 174 -12.28 -3.79 4.63
N GLY A 175 -13.00 -2.71 4.99
CA GLY A 175 -14.38 -2.80 5.47
C GLY A 175 -15.34 -3.54 4.54
N TYR A 176 -15.18 -3.40 3.22
CA TYR A 176 -15.91 -4.21 2.23
C TYR A 176 -15.34 -5.62 2.07
N LEU A 177 -14.01 -5.75 2.02
CA LEU A 177 -13.31 -7.02 1.84
C LEU A 177 -13.65 -8.02 2.96
N ASP A 178 -13.69 -7.56 4.20
CA ASP A 178 -13.99 -8.36 5.39
C ASP A 178 -15.45 -8.85 5.47
N ARG A 179 -16.30 -8.43 4.53
CA ARG A 179 -17.70 -8.85 4.43
C ARG A 179 -17.93 -9.93 3.37
N PHE A 180 -16.88 -10.32 2.65
CA PHE A 180 -16.94 -11.44 1.70
C PHE A 180 -16.53 -12.74 2.36
N TYR A 181 -17.37 -13.76 2.16
CA TYR A 181 -17.16 -15.10 2.68
C TYR A 181 -17.18 -16.14 1.56
N GLU A 182 -16.31 -17.12 1.69
CA GLU A 182 -16.35 -18.36 0.94
C GLU A 182 -17.22 -19.37 1.69
N VAL A 183 -18.19 -19.90 0.97
CA VAL A 183 -19.02 -21.01 1.43
C VAL A 183 -18.33 -22.32 1.05
N TYR A 184 -18.22 -23.26 1.99
CA TYR A 184 -17.69 -24.60 1.73
C TYR A 184 -18.47 -25.67 2.50
N ALA A 185 -18.51 -26.88 1.95
CA ALA A 185 -19.11 -28.06 2.58
C ALA A 185 -18.05 -29.14 2.79
N ASP A 186 -18.23 -29.97 3.82
CA ASP A 186 -17.35 -31.11 4.05
C ASP A 186 -17.73 -32.25 3.07
N GLY A 187 -16.95 -32.44 2.00
CA GLY A 187 -17.12 -33.52 0.99
C GLY A 187 -16.99 -33.06 -0.47
N GLU A 188 -17.06 -33.98 -1.43
CA GLU A 188 -17.06 -33.68 -2.89
C GLU A 188 -18.46 -33.25 -3.39
N THR A 189 -19.10 -32.31 -2.71
CA THR A 189 -20.42 -31.78 -3.13
C THR A 189 -20.23 -30.46 -3.84
N ASP A 190 -20.88 -30.28 -5.00
CA ASP A 190 -20.88 -29.01 -5.71
C ASP A 190 -21.76 -28.00 -4.96
N ILE A 191 -21.11 -27.13 -4.20
CA ILE A 191 -21.76 -26.10 -3.36
C ILE A 191 -22.62 -25.15 -4.20
N ASN A 192 -22.25 -24.88 -5.45
CA ASN A 192 -23.00 -23.96 -6.31
C ASN A 192 -24.40 -24.48 -6.69
N SER A 193 -24.62 -25.79 -6.54
CA SER A 193 -25.92 -26.44 -6.76
C SER A 193 -26.80 -26.49 -5.51
N LEU A 194 -26.25 -26.15 -4.34
CA LEU A 194 -26.97 -26.22 -3.07
C LEU A 194 -27.73 -24.93 -2.81
N LYS A 195 -28.99 -25.06 -2.37
CA LYS A 195 -29.72 -23.96 -1.76
C LYS A 195 -29.36 -23.89 -0.28
N ILE A 196 -28.61 -22.86 0.11
CA ILE A 196 -28.15 -22.67 1.48
C ILE A 196 -29.22 -21.89 2.26
N ASP A 197 -29.49 -22.33 3.49
CA ASP A 197 -30.33 -21.65 4.47
C ASP A 197 -29.44 -21.01 5.53
N PHE A 198 -29.33 -19.68 5.48
CA PHE A 198 -28.59 -18.89 6.46
C PHE A 198 -29.47 -18.44 7.65
N GLY A 199 -30.70 -18.93 7.75
CA GLY A 199 -31.61 -18.67 8.86
C GLY A 199 -31.90 -17.17 9.04
N SER A 200 -31.59 -16.64 10.23
CA SER A 200 -31.84 -15.23 10.57
C SER A 200 -30.99 -14.22 9.79
N TYR A 201 -30.00 -14.68 9.02
CA TYR A 201 -29.07 -13.83 8.27
C TYR A 201 -29.40 -13.71 6.79
N GLU A 202 -30.43 -14.40 6.27
CA GLU A 202 -30.83 -14.38 4.86
C GLU A 202 -31.00 -12.95 4.30
N GLU A 203 -31.67 -12.07 5.05
CA GLU A 203 -31.91 -10.68 4.62
C GLU A 203 -30.63 -9.84 4.52
N ASP A 204 -29.58 -10.24 5.27
CA ASP A 204 -28.30 -9.55 5.32
C ASP A 204 -27.33 -10.09 4.25
N ILE A 205 -27.63 -11.21 3.60
CA ILE A 205 -26.76 -11.85 2.61
C ILE A 205 -27.13 -11.41 1.19
N LYS A 206 -26.09 -11.03 0.43
CA LYS A 206 -26.21 -10.69 -0.99
C LYS A 206 -25.30 -11.58 -1.81
N ASN A 207 -25.91 -12.28 -2.77
CA ASN A 207 -25.20 -13.06 -3.78
C ASN A 207 -24.79 -12.17 -4.97
N ASP A 208 -23.91 -12.69 -5.82
CA ASP A 208 -23.45 -12.05 -7.06
C ASP A 208 -22.87 -10.64 -6.84
N MET A 209 -22.24 -10.44 -5.68
CA MET A 209 -21.55 -9.20 -5.36
C MET A 209 -20.07 -9.31 -5.76
N LEU A 210 -19.52 -8.23 -6.26
CA LEU A 210 -18.15 -8.13 -6.73
C LEU A 210 -17.42 -7.01 -5.99
N LEU A 211 -16.25 -7.33 -5.42
CA LEU A 211 -15.36 -6.33 -4.83
C LEU A 211 -14.52 -5.65 -5.91
N LEU A 212 -14.53 -4.33 -5.92
CA LEU A 212 -13.75 -3.49 -6.83
C LEU A 212 -12.73 -2.66 -6.06
N TRP A 213 -11.62 -2.34 -6.73
CA TRP A 213 -10.60 -1.39 -6.28
C TRP A 213 -10.12 -0.47 -7.40
N ASN A 214 -9.46 0.64 -7.06
CA ASN A 214 -8.89 1.60 -8.02
C ASN A 214 -7.51 1.19 -8.58
N ILE A 215 -7.24 -0.12 -8.67
CA ILE A 215 -5.94 -0.65 -9.09
C ILE A 215 -6.09 -1.44 -10.38
N GLU A 216 -5.38 -1.01 -11.41
CA GLU A 216 -5.29 -1.70 -12.70
C GLU A 216 -3.94 -2.45 -12.79
N LYS A 217 -3.99 -3.74 -13.11
CA LYS A 217 -2.80 -4.50 -13.53
C LYS A 217 -2.68 -4.40 -15.06
N PHE A 218 -1.52 -3.98 -15.55
CA PHE A 218 -1.29 -3.83 -16.99
C PHE A 218 0.14 -4.25 -17.36
N THR A 219 0.33 -4.63 -18.61
CA THR A 219 1.66 -4.90 -19.15
C THR A 219 2.22 -3.71 -19.91
N PHE A 220 3.53 -3.55 -19.88
CA PHE A 220 4.19 -2.40 -20.51
C PHE A 220 5.52 -2.78 -21.18
N GLN A 221 6.02 -1.85 -21.99
CA GLN A 221 7.34 -1.95 -22.63
C GLN A 221 8.26 -0.85 -22.11
N CYS A 222 9.54 -1.20 -21.89
CA CYS A 222 10.56 -0.28 -21.37
C CYS A 222 11.51 0.18 -22.47
N ARG A 223 12.12 1.35 -22.27
CA ARG A 223 13.35 1.74 -22.97
C ARG A 223 14.55 1.16 -22.20
N LYS A 224 15.60 0.72 -22.91
CA LYS A 224 16.80 0.13 -22.29
C LYS A 224 18.03 1.01 -22.44
N PHE A 225 18.83 1.09 -21.39
CA PHE A 225 20.14 1.73 -21.37
C PHE A 225 21.16 0.79 -20.71
N MET A 226 22.32 0.63 -21.32
CA MET A 226 23.41 -0.20 -20.76
C MET A 226 24.25 0.66 -19.82
N VAL A 227 24.46 0.19 -18.58
CA VAL A 227 25.28 0.88 -17.59
C VAL A 227 26.53 0.04 -17.29
N PRO A 228 27.73 0.52 -17.64
CA PRO A 228 28.97 -0.19 -17.32
C PRO A 228 29.28 -0.08 -15.82
N CYS A 229 29.48 -1.21 -15.15
CA CYS A 229 30.00 -1.31 -13.79
C CYS A 229 31.37 -2.02 -13.78
N MET A 230 32.12 -1.89 -12.68
CA MET A 230 33.50 -2.40 -12.57
C MET A 230 33.60 -3.92 -12.74
N ASP A 231 32.60 -4.67 -12.27
CA ASP A 231 32.66 -6.14 -12.16
C ASP A 231 31.68 -6.87 -13.09
N GLU A 232 30.52 -6.27 -13.40
CA GLU A 232 29.46 -6.88 -14.22
C GLU A 232 28.73 -5.84 -15.11
N LYS A 233 28.07 -6.31 -16.18
CA LYS A 233 27.20 -5.50 -17.04
C LYS A 233 25.80 -5.45 -16.46
N TYR A 234 25.38 -4.29 -15.98
CA TYR A 234 23.99 -4.03 -15.60
C TYR A 234 23.27 -3.28 -16.72
N TYR A 235 21.97 -3.55 -16.82
CA TYR A 235 21.05 -2.83 -17.69
C TYR A 235 20.08 -2.04 -16.82
N GLU A 236 19.94 -0.76 -17.12
CA GLU A 236 18.88 0.08 -16.59
C GLU A 236 17.75 0.15 -17.61
N HIS A 237 16.56 -0.24 -17.17
CA HIS A 237 15.33 -0.14 -17.93
C HIS A 237 14.52 1.03 -17.40
N GLU A 238 14.00 1.85 -18.29
CA GLU A 238 13.23 3.05 -17.94
C GLU A 238 11.78 2.86 -18.38
N LEU A 239 10.87 2.98 -17.41
CA LEU A 239 9.44 3.19 -17.61
C LEU A 239 9.15 4.69 -17.53
N ASP A 240 8.90 5.30 -18.68
CA ASP A 240 8.60 6.72 -18.80
C ASP A 240 7.10 6.97 -18.53
N LEU A 241 6.79 7.57 -17.37
CA LEU A 241 5.43 7.82 -16.90
C LEU A 241 4.74 8.94 -17.67
N LYS A 242 5.47 9.74 -18.46
CA LYS A 242 4.87 10.79 -19.31
C LYS A 242 4.00 10.24 -20.42
N ASN A 243 4.20 8.98 -20.78
CA ASN A 243 3.34 8.28 -21.75
C ASN A 243 2.03 7.80 -21.11
N TYR A 244 1.89 7.96 -19.80
CA TYR A 244 0.72 7.55 -19.02
C TYR A 244 0.12 8.75 -18.29
N ASP A 245 -0.94 8.50 -17.53
CA ASP A 245 -1.61 9.51 -16.72
C ASP A 245 -0.78 9.86 -15.47
N LEU A 246 -0.29 11.10 -15.41
CA LEU A 246 0.57 11.60 -14.31
C LEU A 246 -0.16 11.77 -12.98
N ASP A 247 -1.50 11.80 -12.99
CA ASP A 247 -2.31 11.89 -11.77
C ASP A 247 -2.36 10.54 -11.02
N SER A 248 -2.10 9.43 -11.72
CA SER A 248 -2.07 8.08 -11.14
C SER A 248 -0.70 7.75 -10.52
N GLY A 249 -0.70 6.83 -9.55
CA GLY A 249 0.51 6.19 -9.03
C GLY A 249 0.87 4.94 -9.83
N TYR A 250 2.15 4.61 -9.94
CA TYR A 250 2.62 3.41 -10.67
C TYR A 250 3.61 2.62 -9.83
N MET A 251 3.43 1.30 -9.80
CA MET A 251 4.36 0.36 -9.18
C MET A 251 4.67 -0.78 -10.13
N LEU A 252 5.85 -1.39 -9.97
CA LEU A 252 6.23 -2.57 -10.72
C LEU A 252 5.69 -3.83 -10.05
N GLY A 253 5.22 -4.78 -10.85
CA GLY A 253 4.98 -6.14 -10.40
C GLY A 253 6.29 -6.81 -9.98
N ILE A 254 6.16 -7.81 -9.10
CA ILE A 254 7.30 -8.54 -8.57
C ILE A 254 7.95 -9.33 -9.71
N ASN A 255 9.26 -9.13 -9.90
CA ASN A 255 10.04 -9.83 -10.89
C ASN A 255 11.43 -10.19 -10.31
N GLU A 256 11.78 -11.47 -10.36
CA GLU A 256 13.04 -12.01 -9.82
C GLU A 256 14.28 -11.49 -10.53
N ASP A 257 14.14 -11.06 -11.79
CA ASP A 257 15.26 -10.58 -12.59
C ASP A 257 15.66 -9.14 -12.27
N VAL A 258 14.85 -8.40 -11.50
CA VAL A 258 15.12 -7.01 -11.13
C VAL A 258 15.83 -6.97 -9.79
N LEU A 259 17.00 -6.35 -9.78
CA LEU A 259 17.83 -6.20 -8.58
C LEU A 259 17.44 -4.96 -7.77
N LYS A 260 17.04 -3.89 -8.46
CA LYS A 260 16.71 -2.61 -7.84
C LYS A 260 15.62 -1.91 -8.62
N VAL A 261 14.63 -1.40 -7.89
CA VAL A 261 13.64 -0.44 -8.38
C VAL A 261 13.95 0.92 -7.78
N ARG A 262 13.93 1.95 -8.63
CA ARG A 262 14.03 3.35 -8.26
C ARG A 262 12.84 4.09 -8.85
N HIS A 263 12.18 4.88 -8.03
CA HIS A 263 11.11 5.75 -8.48
C HIS A 263 11.63 7.19 -8.55
N GLU A 264 11.32 7.88 -9.65
CA GLU A 264 11.53 9.32 -9.83
C GLU A 264 10.19 9.96 -10.26
N LYS A 265 10.10 11.30 -10.19
CA LYS A 265 8.85 12.05 -10.43
C LYS A 265 8.10 11.66 -11.72
N ASP A 266 8.83 11.45 -12.81
CA ASP A 266 8.26 11.20 -14.14
C ASP A 266 8.64 9.82 -14.71
N LYS A 267 9.34 8.98 -13.95
CA LYS A 267 9.84 7.69 -14.45
C LYS A 267 10.16 6.70 -13.35
N ILE A 268 10.08 5.42 -13.69
CA ILE A 268 10.55 4.32 -12.85
C ILE A 268 11.76 3.70 -13.54
N ILE A 269 12.83 3.46 -12.78
CA ILE A 269 14.08 2.90 -13.27
C ILE A 269 14.33 1.56 -12.59
N MET A 270 14.67 0.57 -13.41
CA MET A 270 14.85 -0.82 -12.98
C MET A 270 16.23 -1.29 -13.37
N THR A 271 17.01 -1.76 -12.40
CA THR A 271 18.34 -2.33 -12.64
C THR A 271 18.25 -3.85 -12.70
N SER A 272 18.80 -4.45 -13.75
CA SER A 272 18.81 -5.90 -13.95
C SER A 272 20.08 -6.38 -14.67
N LEU A 273 20.37 -7.69 -14.59
CA LEU A 273 21.38 -8.37 -15.40
C LEU A 273 20.88 -8.74 -16.80
N LYS A 274 19.56 -8.78 -17.02
CA LYS A 274 18.99 -9.14 -18.34
C LYS A 274 18.85 -7.91 -19.23
N GLU A 275 19.26 -8.08 -20.48
CA GLU A 275 19.26 -7.01 -21.49
C GLU A 275 17.85 -6.70 -22.03
N SER A 276 16.97 -7.68 -22.10
CA SER A 276 15.64 -7.51 -22.67
C SER A 276 14.60 -8.27 -21.87
N PHE A 277 13.46 -7.63 -21.69
CA PHE A 277 12.31 -8.16 -21.01
C PHE A 277 11.06 -8.01 -21.89
N ARG A 278 10.19 -9.01 -21.81
CA ARG A 278 8.86 -8.99 -22.41
C ARG A 278 7.85 -9.24 -21.30
N ASP A 279 6.68 -8.63 -21.44
CA ASP A 279 5.49 -8.88 -20.61
C ASP A 279 5.69 -8.56 -19.12
N TRP A 280 6.34 -7.43 -18.83
CA TRP A 280 6.40 -6.93 -17.45
C TRP A 280 5.06 -6.38 -17.01
N GLU A 281 4.67 -6.74 -15.79
CA GLU A 281 3.46 -6.26 -15.16
C GLU A 281 3.77 -5.02 -14.31
N ALA A 282 2.87 -4.06 -14.37
CA ALA A 282 2.82 -2.90 -13.49
C ALA A 282 1.41 -2.74 -12.92
N TYR A 283 1.36 -2.01 -11.82
CA TYR A 283 0.15 -1.66 -11.09
C TYR A 283 -0.05 -0.17 -11.22
N ARG A 284 -1.19 0.25 -11.76
CA ARG A 284 -1.60 1.65 -11.80
C ARG A 284 -2.66 1.89 -10.73
N PHE A 285 -2.37 2.85 -9.85
CA PHE A 285 -3.27 3.33 -8.80
C PHE A 285 -3.98 4.57 -9.31
N ILE A 286 -5.26 4.42 -9.64
CA ILE A 286 -6.03 5.47 -10.31
C ILE A 286 -6.46 6.52 -9.29
N GLY A 287 -5.97 7.74 -9.48
CA GLY A 287 -6.21 8.85 -8.54
C GLY A 287 -7.61 9.46 -8.66
N LYS A 288 -8.17 9.51 -9.87
CA LYS A 288 -9.52 10.05 -10.14
C LYS A 288 -10.49 8.93 -10.46
N ILE A 289 -11.31 8.58 -9.47
CA ILE A 289 -12.31 7.53 -9.57
C ILE A 289 -13.60 8.11 -10.15
N ASP A 290 -14.17 7.44 -11.14
CA ASP A 290 -15.46 7.79 -11.71
C ASP A 290 -16.53 6.80 -11.22
N THR A 291 -17.54 7.31 -10.52
CA THR A 291 -18.69 6.54 -10.03
C THR A 291 -20.00 6.91 -10.76
N SER A 292 -19.91 7.63 -11.88
CA SER A 292 -21.08 8.06 -12.66
C SER A 292 -21.78 6.93 -13.42
N SER A 293 -21.10 5.79 -13.61
CA SER A 293 -21.64 4.58 -14.22
C SER A 293 -22.84 4.02 -13.44
N HIS A 294 -23.75 3.33 -14.14
CA HIS A 294 -24.90 2.68 -13.53
C HIS A 294 -24.46 1.60 -12.52
N GLY A 295 -25.17 1.47 -11.40
CA GLY A 295 -24.91 0.43 -10.38
C GLY A 295 -23.90 0.80 -9.29
N TYR A 296 -23.10 1.86 -9.48
CA TYR A 296 -22.11 2.34 -8.50
C TYR A 296 -22.75 3.21 -7.40
N THR A 297 -23.61 2.60 -6.58
CA THR A 297 -24.37 3.30 -5.54
C THR A 297 -23.78 3.18 -4.14
N TYR A 298 -22.82 2.28 -3.94
CA TYR A 298 -22.16 2.08 -2.65
C TYR A 298 -21.11 3.17 -2.40
N GLU A 299 -20.89 3.52 -1.12
CA GLU A 299 -19.85 4.48 -0.77
C GLU A 299 -18.44 3.93 -1.08
N MET A 300 -17.48 4.83 -1.21
CA MET A 300 -16.07 4.47 -1.39
C MET A 300 -15.40 4.43 -0.03
N LEU A 301 -14.73 3.33 0.28
CA LEU A 301 -13.85 3.21 1.43
C LEU A 301 -12.41 3.18 0.95
N GLY A 302 -11.58 4.10 1.44
CA GLY A 302 -10.19 4.18 1.01
C GLY A 302 -9.28 4.76 2.08
N ASN A 303 -7.99 4.74 1.78
CA ASN A 303 -6.92 5.25 2.65
C ASN A 303 -6.26 6.53 2.12
N SER A 304 -6.93 7.27 1.24
CA SER A 304 -6.43 8.54 0.73
C SER A 304 -6.25 9.58 1.86
N ARG A 305 -5.17 10.35 1.76
CA ARG A 305 -4.84 11.42 2.71
C ARG A 305 -5.08 12.78 2.06
N LYS A 306 -5.43 13.75 2.90
CA LYS A 306 -5.59 15.15 2.53
C LYS A 306 -4.21 15.72 2.21
N SER A 307 -4.02 16.17 0.98
CA SER A 307 -2.82 16.90 0.60
C SER A 307 -2.73 18.20 1.40
N SER A 308 -1.85 18.25 2.41
CA SER A 308 -1.60 19.47 3.18
C SER A 308 -0.11 19.70 3.35
N PHE A 309 0.29 20.98 3.36
CA PHE A 309 1.69 21.38 3.52
C PHE A 309 2.33 20.77 4.78
N PHE A 310 1.59 20.74 5.89
CA PHE A 310 2.07 20.15 7.14
C PHE A 310 2.21 18.62 7.05
N GLN A 311 1.30 17.93 6.35
CA GLN A 311 1.40 16.48 6.12
C GLN A 311 2.67 16.14 5.32
N ASN A 312 2.88 16.83 4.20
CA ASN A 312 4.05 16.64 3.35
C ASN A 312 5.37 16.97 4.06
N TYR A 313 5.35 17.92 5.00
CA TYR A 313 6.53 18.25 5.81
C TYR A 313 6.87 17.16 6.83
N ARG A 314 5.87 16.50 7.43
CA ARG A 314 6.11 15.43 8.43
C ARG A 314 6.51 14.10 7.83
N GLU A 315 5.97 13.73 6.67
CA GLU A 315 6.42 12.53 5.95
C GLU A 315 7.90 12.63 5.57
N ARG A 316 8.46 13.84 5.54
CA ARG A 316 9.90 14.13 5.36
C ARG A 316 10.71 14.18 6.67
N GLN A 317 10.07 14.16 7.83
CA GLN A 317 10.76 14.11 9.13
C GLN A 317 10.86 12.66 9.60
N GLU A 318 12.09 12.18 9.81
CA GLU A 318 12.36 10.81 10.28
C GLU A 318 11.94 10.56 11.74
N SER A 319 11.58 11.61 12.51
CA SER A 319 11.33 11.51 13.95
C SER A 319 9.84 11.68 14.29
N SER A 320 9.22 10.58 14.73
CA SER A 320 7.93 10.60 15.43
C SER A 320 8.13 11.17 16.83
N LEU A 321 7.30 12.12 17.25
CA LEU A 321 7.38 12.71 18.60
C LEU A 321 6.66 11.85 19.66
N GLY A 322 5.99 10.76 19.24
CA GLY A 322 5.18 9.87 20.08
C GLY A 322 4.05 10.58 20.84
N SER A 323 3.61 11.76 20.38
CA SER A 323 2.68 12.60 21.16
C SER A 323 1.22 12.31 20.82
N ARG A 324 0.33 12.50 21.80
CA ARG A 324 -1.13 12.33 21.60
C ARG A 324 -1.64 13.12 20.40
N THR A 325 -1.15 14.34 20.22
CA THR A 325 -1.56 15.21 19.11
C THR A 325 -1.25 14.61 17.74
N GLU A 326 -0.17 13.83 17.61
CA GLU A 326 0.18 13.18 16.35
C GLU A 326 -0.81 12.08 15.97
N LEU A 327 -1.32 11.33 16.96
CA LEU A 327 -2.33 10.30 16.74
C LEU A 327 -3.63 10.93 16.24
N PHE A 328 -4.04 12.06 16.82
CA PHE A 328 -5.21 12.81 16.36
C PHE A 328 -5.03 13.33 14.95
N TRP A 329 -3.87 13.91 14.64
CA TRP A 329 -3.57 14.38 13.30
C TRP A 329 -3.51 13.24 12.28
N MET A 330 -2.97 12.07 12.65
CA MET A 330 -2.96 10.90 11.78
C MET A 330 -4.38 10.51 11.38
N VAL A 331 -5.31 10.40 12.33
CA VAL A 331 -6.73 10.12 12.04
C VAL A 331 -7.37 11.24 11.21
N GLN A 332 -7.04 12.50 11.51
CA GLN A 332 -7.58 13.65 10.78
C GLN A 332 -7.05 13.80 9.36
N SER A 333 -5.87 13.24 9.07
CA SER A 333 -5.18 13.33 7.78
C SER A 333 -5.93 12.59 6.68
N PHE A 334 -6.70 11.55 7.01
CA PHE A 334 -7.47 10.80 6.02
C PHE A 334 -8.67 11.59 5.48
N GLU A 335 -8.92 11.49 4.18
CA GLU A 335 -10.05 12.16 3.51
C GLU A 335 -11.39 11.55 3.95
N HIS A 336 -11.43 10.22 4.02
CA HIS A 336 -12.64 9.43 4.29
C HIS A 336 -12.94 9.26 5.79
N ASN A 337 -12.72 10.29 6.62
CA ASN A 337 -12.94 10.22 8.08
C ASN A 337 -14.31 10.77 8.55
N GLY A 338 -15.29 10.85 7.66
CA GLY A 338 -16.60 11.46 7.94
C GLY A 338 -17.42 10.77 9.03
N SER A 339 -17.22 9.46 9.23
CA SER A 339 -18.09 8.59 10.05
C SER A 339 -17.72 8.54 11.54
N VAL A 340 -16.45 8.80 11.88
CA VAL A 340 -15.94 8.69 13.27
C VAL A 340 -14.88 9.76 13.56
N GLU A 341 -14.78 10.17 14.81
CA GLU A 341 -13.80 11.14 15.29
C GLU A 341 -13.08 10.61 16.53
N LEU A 342 -11.74 10.68 16.54
CA LEU A 342 -10.95 10.33 17.72
C LEU A 342 -11.11 11.44 18.77
N GLU A 343 -11.63 11.11 19.95
CA GLU A 343 -11.83 12.05 21.06
C GLU A 343 -10.72 11.99 22.10
N LYS A 344 -10.18 10.79 22.35
CA LYS A 344 -9.26 10.54 23.46
C LYS A 344 -8.39 9.32 23.19
N CYS A 345 -7.19 9.31 23.77
CA CYS A 345 -6.34 8.12 23.86
C CYS A 345 -5.80 7.93 25.28
N GLU A 346 -5.76 6.68 25.76
CA GLU A 346 -5.26 6.30 27.08
C GLU A 346 -4.44 5.02 27.05
N VAL A 347 -3.51 4.88 27.99
CA VAL A 347 -2.75 3.65 28.19
C VAL A 347 -3.37 2.86 29.34
N LEU A 348 -3.73 1.61 29.08
CA LEU A 348 -4.34 0.68 30.01
C LEU A 348 -3.43 -0.53 30.24
N GLU A 349 -3.53 -1.15 31.42
CA GLU A 349 -2.82 -2.40 31.73
C GLU A 349 -3.57 -3.63 31.20
N THR A 350 -4.90 -3.56 31.11
CA THR A 350 -5.77 -4.67 30.67
C THR A 350 -6.71 -4.23 29.56
N PRO A 351 -7.11 -5.15 28.65
CA PRO A 351 -8.00 -4.82 27.56
C PRO A 351 -9.40 -4.48 28.08
N PRO A 352 -10.08 -3.49 27.47
CA PRO A 352 -11.51 -3.24 27.72
C PRO A 352 -12.36 -4.47 27.33
N GLU A 353 -13.50 -4.66 28.00
CA GLU A 353 -14.43 -5.77 27.71
C GLU A 353 -14.97 -5.76 26.27
N SER A 354 -15.24 -4.57 25.73
CA SER A 354 -15.67 -4.37 24.34
C SER A 354 -14.68 -3.44 23.66
N CYS A 355 -13.87 -3.99 22.76
CA CYS A 355 -12.94 -3.22 21.94
C CYS A 355 -12.83 -3.80 20.53
N LEU A 356 -12.46 -2.93 19.59
CA LEU A 356 -12.21 -3.25 18.19
C LEU A 356 -10.71 -3.36 17.98
N GLU A 357 -10.25 -4.49 17.44
CA GLU A 357 -8.83 -4.70 17.15
C GLU A 357 -8.43 -4.07 15.81
N GLY A 358 -7.15 -3.76 15.67
CA GLY A 358 -6.57 -3.25 14.41
C GLY A 358 -6.14 -4.37 13.48
N ASP A 359 -7.07 -5.15 12.94
CA ASP A 359 -6.82 -6.39 12.21
C ASP A 359 -6.82 -6.27 10.65
N MET A 360 -6.82 -5.05 10.09
CA MET A 360 -6.82 -4.82 8.64
C MET A 360 -5.46 -5.01 7.92
N ASN A 361 -4.43 -5.48 8.63
CA ASN A 361 -3.13 -5.85 8.03
C ASN A 361 -2.76 -7.32 8.35
N PRO A 362 -3.58 -8.31 7.98
CA PRO A 362 -3.41 -9.70 8.43
C PRO A 362 -2.11 -10.36 7.95
N PHE A 363 -1.54 -9.89 6.84
CA PHE A 363 -0.30 -10.40 6.23
C PHE A 363 0.98 -10.03 7.00
N LEU A 364 0.91 -9.11 7.98
CA LEU A 364 2.09 -8.75 8.77
C LEU A 364 2.47 -9.81 9.81
N GLY A 365 1.57 -10.76 10.10
CA GLY A 365 1.84 -11.91 10.97
C GLY A 365 2.27 -11.54 12.39
N ASN A 366 2.89 -12.51 13.09
CA ASN A 366 3.46 -12.29 14.41
C ASN A 366 4.74 -11.46 14.28
N THR A 367 4.71 -10.23 14.80
CA THR A 367 5.89 -9.36 14.87
C THR A 367 6.96 -9.98 15.76
N ILE A 368 8.24 -9.65 15.48
CA ILE A 368 9.41 -10.10 16.28
C ILE A 368 9.20 -9.85 17.78
N PHE A 369 8.42 -8.83 18.12
CA PHE A 369 8.02 -8.52 19.48
C PHE A 369 6.56 -8.94 19.72
N PRO A 370 6.28 -9.78 20.73
CA PRO A 370 4.92 -10.20 21.07
C PRO A 370 4.04 -9.01 21.43
N MET A 371 2.81 -8.99 20.92
CA MET A 371 1.84 -7.93 21.21
C MET A 371 1.11 -8.16 22.53
N GLU A 372 1.02 -9.41 22.96
CA GLU A 372 0.24 -9.89 24.10
C GLU A 372 0.82 -9.43 25.45
N THR A 373 2.11 -9.10 25.48
CA THR A 373 2.81 -8.65 26.70
C THR A 373 2.86 -7.13 26.84
N ARG A 374 2.35 -6.40 25.84
CA ARG A 374 2.42 -4.94 25.78
C ARG A 374 1.25 -4.30 26.51
N LYS A 375 1.47 -3.10 27.03
CA LYS A 375 0.38 -2.24 27.50
C LYS A 375 -0.54 -1.87 26.34
N ILE A 376 -1.78 -1.55 26.67
CA ILE A 376 -2.82 -1.31 25.68
C ILE A 376 -3.00 0.19 25.48
N LEU A 377 -2.92 0.64 24.23
CA LEU A 377 -3.28 2.00 23.85
C LEU A 377 -4.75 1.99 23.38
N ALA A 378 -5.65 2.42 24.26
CA ALA A 378 -7.07 2.55 23.97
C ALA A 378 -7.36 3.88 23.28
N LEU A 379 -7.95 3.80 22.09
CA LEU A 379 -8.34 4.91 21.23
C LEU A 379 -9.86 5.04 21.26
N TYR A 380 -10.37 6.13 21.81
CA TYR A 380 -11.81 6.37 21.96
C TYR A 380 -12.33 7.21 20.80
N PHE A 381 -13.27 6.65 20.06
CA PHE A 381 -13.90 7.26 18.92
C PHE A 381 -15.36 7.60 19.20
N ARG A 382 -15.84 8.72 18.65
CA ARG A 382 -17.25 9.10 18.64
C ARG A 382 -17.79 9.02 17.21
N ARG A 383 -19.03 8.53 17.07
CA ARG A 383 -19.75 8.55 15.78
C ARG A 383 -20.03 9.98 15.33
N LYS A 384 -19.84 10.25 14.04
CA LYS A 384 -20.09 11.53 13.40
C LYS A 384 -21.05 11.34 12.22
N GLY A 385 -22.11 12.14 12.16
CA GLY A 385 -23.13 12.06 11.10
C GLY A 385 -24.22 11.03 11.36
N GLN A 386 -24.92 10.62 10.30
CA GLN A 386 -25.95 9.57 10.37
C GLN A 386 -25.33 8.20 10.67
N LYS A 387 -26.13 7.26 11.17
CA LYS A 387 -25.71 5.86 11.40
C LYS A 387 -25.24 5.26 10.07
N ASN A 388 -23.93 5.22 9.86
CA ASN A 388 -23.29 4.51 8.77
C ASN A 388 -22.91 3.09 9.25
N ASN A 389 -23.10 2.08 8.42
CA ASN A 389 -22.83 0.68 8.74
C ASN A 389 -21.34 0.33 8.86
N PHE A 390 -20.46 1.30 8.54
CA PHE A 390 -19.01 1.14 8.52
C PHE A 390 -18.28 1.91 9.64
N CYS A 391 -18.96 2.46 10.64
CA CYS A 391 -18.27 3.16 11.75
C CYS A 391 -17.24 2.25 12.45
N GLU A 392 -17.61 1.02 12.75
CA GLU A 392 -16.76 0.02 13.39
C GLU A 392 -15.58 -0.37 12.48
N ASP A 393 -15.85 -0.56 11.18
CA ASP A 393 -14.81 -0.83 10.17
C ASP A 393 -13.82 0.35 10.04
N MET A 394 -14.31 1.60 10.11
CA MET A 394 -13.47 2.80 10.14
C MET A 394 -12.60 2.88 11.41
N VAL A 395 -13.12 2.46 12.57
CA VAL A 395 -12.32 2.38 13.80
C VAL A 395 -11.22 1.33 13.64
N ARG A 396 -11.56 0.12 13.17
CA ARG A 396 -10.59 -0.95 12.88
C ARG A 396 -9.48 -0.44 11.94
N PHE A 397 -9.86 0.27 10.88
CA PHE A 397 -8.92 0.91 9.95
C PHE A 397 -7.93 1.87 10.64
N PHE A 398 -8.42 2.82 11.44
CA PHE A 398 -7.54 3.78 12.13
C PHE A 398 -6.65 3.10 13.17
N VAL A 399 -7.18 2.11 13.90
CA VAL A 399 -6.41 1.34 14.87
C VAL A 399 -5.30 0.56 14.18
N SER A 400 -5.58 -0.09 13.04
CA SER A 400 -4.58 -0.76 12.20
C SER A 400 -3.50 0.19 11.71
N GLN A 401 -3.87 1.38 11.26
CA GLN A 401 -2.90 2.37 10.79
C GLN A 401 -2.03 2.91 11.93
N ILE A 402 -2.61 3.18 13.10
CA ILE A 402 -1.86 3.64 14.27
C ILE A 402 -0.92 2.53 14.76
N GLN A 403 -1.36 1.27 14.74
CA GLN A 403 -0.55 0.12 15.14
C GLN A 403 0.72 -0.03 14.28
N LEU A 404 0.71 0.40 13.01
CA LEU A 404 1.91 0.44 12.16
C LEU A 404 2.93 1.48 12.62
N SER A 405 2.46 2.61 13.18
CA SER A 405 3.33 3.71 13.62
C SER A 405 3.74 3.62 15.09
N VAL A 406 2.93 2.94 15.91
CA VAL A 406 3.14 2.79 17.36
C VAL A 406 3.41 1.32 17.66
N CYS A 407 4.68 0.99 17.85
CA CYS A 407 5.12 -0.38 18.07
C CYS A 407 5.37 -0.69 19.56
N GLU A 408 5.13 0.25 20.48
CA GLU A 408 5.33 0.05 21.92
C GLU A 408 4.09 -0.50 22.62
N TYR A 409 2.92 -0.33 22.01
CA TYR A 409 1.61 -0.66 22.58
C TYR A 409 0.81 -1.58 21.68
N LYS A 410 -0.10 -2.37 22.27
CA LYS A 410 -1.21 -3.00 21.54
C LYS A 410 -2.33 -1.96 21.42
N CYS A 411 -2.64 -1.52 20.21
CA CYS A 411 -3.66 -0.52 19.95
C CYS A 411 -5.04 -1.17 19.87
N VAL A 412 -6.05 -0.56 20.52
CA VAL A 412 -7.44 -1.00 20.43
C VAL A 412 -8.36 0.21 20.29
N GLY A 413 -9.45 0.04 19.54
CA GLY A 413 -10.47 1.05 19.33
C GLY A 413 -11.68 0.83 20.23
N ILE A 414 -12.27 1.92 20.73
CA ILE A 414 -13.52 1.90 21.48
C ILE A 414 -14.45 2.90 20.81
N LEU A 415 -15.55 2.41 20.24
CA LEU A 415 -16.58 3.27 19.68
C LEU A 415 -17.58 3.62 20.78
N GLN A 416 -17.60 4.88 21.19
CA GLN A 416 -18.51 5.39 22.21
C GLN A 416 -19.84 5.76 21.55
N ASP A 417 -20.88 4.99 21.85
CA ASP A 417 -22.25 5.44 21.64
C ASP A 417 -22.59 6.39 22.79
N LYS A 418 -22.51 7.70 22.57
CA LYS A 418 -23.26 8.61 23.44
C LYS A 418 -24.72 8.28 23.20
N GLY A 419 -25.36 7.69 24.21
CA GLY A 419 -26.81 7.70 24.33
C GLY A 419 -27.29 9.11 24.04
N VAL A 420 -28.24 9.20 23.11
CA VAL A 420 -29.04 10.41 22.88
C VAL A 420 -29.68 10.84 24.19
#